data_AF-A5PC75-F1
#
_entry.id   AF-A5PC75-F1
#
_cell.length_a   1.000
_cell.length_b   1.000
_cell.length_c   1.000
_cell.angle_alpha   90.00
_cell.angle_beta   90.00
_cell.angle_gamma   90.00
#
_symmetry.space_group_name_H-M   'P 1'
#
loop_
_entity.id
_entity.type
_entity.pdbx_description
1 polymer ?
#
loop_
_entity_poly.entity_id
_entity_poly.type
_entity_poly.pdbx_seq_one_letter_code
_entity_poly.pdbx_strand_id
1 'polypeptide(L)'
;MRRVRLAMMRALNTVPASTNCLPQALAARWMLGRRGIEASLYIGTQRDESGLPRVHAWRKVGEEWVTGLCDEERYSLLVPSEGEPV
;
A
#
# COMPACT_ATOMS: atom_id res chain seq x y z
N MET A 1 -3.01 14.88 1.56
CA MET A 1 -3.43 13.48 1.76
C MET A 1 -4.87 13.23 2.21
N ARG A 2 -5.43 14.02 3.14
CA ARG A 2 -6.79 13.82 3.72
C ARG A 2 -7.90 13.45 2.72
N ARG A 3 -7.98 14.13 1.56
CA ARG A 3 -9.01 13.85 0.53
C ARG A 3 -8.90 12.44 -0.06
N VAL A 4 -7.69 11.94 -0.26
CA VAL A 4 -7.43 10.59 -0.80
C VAL A 4 -7.82 9.53 0.23
N ARG A 5 -7.42 9.72 1.50
CA ARG A 5 -7.85 8.83 2.60
C ARG A 5 -9.37 8.76 2.75
N LEU A 6 -10.06 9.90 2.71
CA LEU A 6 -11.53 9.95 2.80
C LEU A 6 -12.20 9.24 1.62
N ALA A 7 -11.68 9.40 0.40
CA ALA A 7 -12.19 8.68 -0.77
C ALA A 7 -11.98 7.17 -0.62
N MET A 8 -10.81 6.75 -0.14
CA MET A 8 -10.49 5.33 0.12
C MET A 8 -11.43 4.72 1.16
N MET A 9 -11.64 5.37 2.31
CA MET A 9 -12.54 4.87 3.35
C MET A 9 -13.97 4.70 2.84
N ARG A 10 -14.46 5.63 2.01
CA ARG A 10 -15.78 5.51 1.39
C ARG A 10 -15.87 4.32 0.45
N ALA A 11 -14.86 4.12 -0.40
CA ALA A 11 -14.83 2.99 -1.32
C ALA A 11 -14.78 1.65 -0.59
N LEU A 12 -13.97 1.55 0.47
CA LEU A 12 -13.83 0.32 1.26
C LEU A 12 -15.13 -0.09 1.97
N ASN A 13 -16.01 0.85 2.31
CA ASN A 13 -17.32 0.55 2.89
C ASN A 13 -18.32 -0.04 1.89
N THR A 14 -18.03 0.01 0.59
CA THR A 14 -18.94 -0.44 -0.48
C THR A 14 -18.44 -1.65 -1.27
N VAL A 15 -17.18 -2.06 -1.07
CA VAL A 15 -16.57 -3.20 -1.77
C VAL A 15 -16.69 -4.46 -0.89
N PRO A 16 -17.34 -5.55 -1.36
CA PRO A 16 -17.45 -6.80 -0.61
C PRO A 16 -16.08 -7.47 -0.37
N ALA A 17 -15.85 -7.97 0.85
CA ALA A 17 -14.67 -8.75 1.30
C ALA A 17 -13.28 -8.11 0.98
N SER A 18 -12.83 -7.19 1.83
CA SER A 18 -11.82 -7.36 2.91
C SER A 18 -10.35 -7.41 2.47
N THR A 19 -9.63 -6.31 2.78
CA THR A 19 -8.18 -6.24 3.01
C THR A 19 -7.21 -6.52 1.85
N ASN A 20 -7.57 -6.20 0.60
CA ASN A 20 -6.56 -6.20 -0.46
C ASN A 20 -5.74 -4.91 -0.42
N CYS A 21 -4.64 -4.95 0.33
CA CYS A 21 -3.69 -3.85 0.54
C CYS A 21 -3.06 -3.36 -0.78
N LEU A 22 -2.81 -4.26 -1.73
CA LEU A 22 -2.24 -3.93 -3.03
C LEU A 22 -3.20 -3.09 -3.92
N PRO A 23 -4.45 -3.52 -4.21
CA PRO A 23 -5.44 -2.68 -4.88
C PRO A 23 -5.64 -1.30 -4.24
N GLN A 24 -5.62 -1.21 -2.91
CA GLN A 24 -5.70 0.07 -2.21
C GLN A 24 -4.48 0.95 -2.52
N ALA A 25 -3.27 0.39 -2.43
CA ALA A 25 -2.04 1.12 -2.73
C ALA A 25 -1.99 1.59 -4.19
N LEU A 26 -2.48 0.77 -5.13
CA LEU A 26 -2.59 1.15 -6.55
C LEU A 26 -3.65 2.23 -6.79
N ALA A 27 -4.83 2.12 -6.18
CA ALA A 27 -5.87 3.14 -6.25
C ALA A 27 -5.39 4.48 -5.66
N ALA A 28 -4.63 4.43 -4.56
CA ALA A 28 -3.99 5.60 -3.97
C ALA A 28 -2.97 6.23 -4.93
N ARG A 29 -2.10 5.42 -5.57
CA ARG A 29 -1.15 5.90 -6.62
C ARG A 29 -1.89 6.67 -7.69
N TRP A 30 -2.97 6.10 -8.23
CA TRP A 30 -3.74 6.74 -9.28
C TRP A 30 -4.39 8.06 -8.82
N MET A 31 -5.01 8.07 -7.64
CA MET A 31 -5.60 9.29 -7.08
C MET A 31 -4.57 10.39 -6.81
N LEU A 32 -3.35 10.04 -6.39
CA LEU A 32 -2.26 10.98 -6.15
C LEU A 32 -1.62 11.47 -7.46
N GLY A 33 -1.40 10.58 -8.42
CA GLY A 33 -0.88 10.94 -9.75
C GLY A 33 -1.77 11.94 -10.48
N ARG A 34 -3.10 11.82 -10.36
CA ARG A 34 -4.06 12.83 -10.86
C ARG A 34 -3.89 14.23 -10.26
N ARG A 35 -3.11 14.37 -9.19
CA ARG A 35 -2.81 15.62 -8.49
C ARG A 35 -1.33 16.02 -8.62
N GLY A 36 -0.56 15.34 -9.46
CA GLY A 36 0.88 15.58 -9.62
C GLY A 36 1.71 15.18 -8.40
N ILE A 37 1.18 14.31 -7.53
CA ILE A 37 1.88 13.88 -6.32
C ILE A 37 2.45 12.49 -6.57
N GLU A 38 3.76 12.40 -6.57
CA GLU A 38 4.46 11.12 -6.60
C GLU A 38 4.38 10.43 -5.24
N ALA A 39 4.24 9.11 -5.25
CA ALA A 39 4.15 8.30 -4.05
C ALA A 39 4.88 6.99 -4.25
N SER A 40 5.48 6.49 -3.17
CA SER A 40 6.27 5.25 -3.18
C SER A 40 5.40 4.05 -2.82
N LEU A 41 5.49 2.96 -3.59
CA LEU A 41 4.82 1.69 -3.27
C LEU A 41 5.85 0.81 -2.59
N TYR A 42 5.46 0.29 -1.44
CA TYR A 42 6.23 -0.70 -0.71
C TYR A 42 5.41 -1.98 -0.71
N ILE A 43 6.05 -3.08 -1.08
CA ILE A 43 5.49 -4.42 -0.95
C ILE A 43 6.47 -5.19 -0.08
N GLY A 44 5.97 -5.86 0.94
CA GLY A 44 6.79 -6.62 1.86
C GLY A 44 6.15 -7.96 2.18
N THR A 45 6.98 -8.87 2.67
CA THR A 45 6.53 -10.17 3.15
C THR A 45 6.99 -10.38 4.59
N GLN A 46 6.17 -11.07 5.37
CA GLN A 46 6.54 -11.54 6.70
C GLN A 46 6.00 -12.95 6.91
N ARG A 47 6.48 -13.63 7.96
CA ARG A 47 5.80 -14.82 8.47
C ARG A 47 4.93 -14.42 9.65
N ASP A 48 3.79 -15.08 9.78
CA ASP A 48 2.97 -14.93 10.98
C ASP A 48 3.40 -15.87 12.10
N GLU A 49 2.70 -15.78 13.23
CA GLU A 49 2.93 -16.61 14.42
C GLU A 49 2.73 -18.12 14.13
N SER A 50 1.98 -18.46 13.07
CA SER A 50 1.77 -19.82 12.59
C SER A 50 2.78 -20.22 11.50
N GLY A 51 3.74 -19.35 11.15
CA GLY A 51 4.75 -19.58 10.11
C GLY A 51 4.26 -19.36 8.68
N LEU A 52 2.99 -18.97 8.49
CA LEU A 52 2.40 -18.74 7.18
C LEU A 52 2.89 -17.40 6.59
N PRO A 53 3.18 -17.36 5.27
CA PRO A 53 3.59 -16.14 4.61
C PRO A 53 2.42 -15.15 4.54
N ARG A 54 2.66 -13.92 4.98
CA ARG A 54 1.80 -12.76 4.74
C ARG A 54 2.50 -11.80 3.80
N VAL A 55 1.79 -11.39 2.75
CA VAL A 55 2.21 -10.34 1.83
C VAL A 55 1.41 -9.10 2.16
N HIS A 56 2.08 -7.95 2.23
CA HIS A 56 1.43 -6.67 2.48
C HIS A 56 1.96 -5.60 1.53
N ALA A 57 1.12 -4.61 1.26
CA ALA A 57 1.46 -3.48 0.41
C ALA A 57 0.99 -2.18 1.06
N TRP A 58 1.88 -1.19 1.09
CA TRP A 58 1.61 0.12 1.64
C TRP A 58 2.20 1.23 0.79
N ARG A 59 1.75 2.45 1.06
CA ARG A 59 2.14 3.61 0.27
C ARG A 59 2.33 4.84 1.15
N LYS A 60 3.43 5.54 0.91
CA LYS A 60 3.83 6.76 1.62
C LYS A 60 4.16 7.88 0.63
N VAL A 61 4.04 9.11 1.07
CA VAL A 61 4.61 10.30 0.41
C VAL A 61 5.49 10.99 1.42
N GLY A 62 6.80 10.96 1.17
CA GLY A 62 7.78 11.18 2.22
C GLY A 62 7.52 10.20 3.37
N GLU A 63 7.30 10.74 4.57
CA GLU A 63 7.03 9.97 5.78
C GLU A 63 5.53 9.75 6.03
N GLU A 64 4.64 10.41 5.28
CA GLU A 64 3.20 10.35 5.53
C GLU A 64 2.57 9.09 4.92
N TRP A 65 1.88 8.30 5.75
CA TRP A 65 1.10 7.14 5.32
C TRP A 65 -0.13 7.53 4.50
N VAL A 66 -0.34 6.83 3.38
CA VAL A 66 -1.51 7.00 2.53
C VAL A 66 -2.48 5.82 2.71
N THR A 67 -1.98 4.59 2.57
CA THR A 67 -2.75 3.35 2.71
C THR A 67 -1.89 2.20 3.21
N GLY A 68 -2.54 1.16 3.76
CA GLY A 68 -1.85 -0.07 4.18
C GLY A 68 -1.02 0.09 5.45
N LEU A 69 -1.52 0.81 6.46
CA LEU A 69 -0.78 1.01 7.71
C LEU A 69 -0.34 -0.34 8.28
N CYS A 70 0.95 -0.45 8.58
CA CYS A 70 1.57 -1.64 9.16
C CYS A 70 2.82 -1.25 9.95
N ASP A 71 3.37 -2.23 10.66
CA ASP A 71 4.68 -2.14 11.30
C ASP A 71 5.76 -2.52 10.27
N GLU A 72 6.40 -1.52 9.66
CA GLU A 72 7.37 -1.71 8.55
C GLU A 72 8.54 -2.64 8.96
N GLU A 73 8.95 -2.60 10.24
CA GLU A 73 10.09 -3.37 10.76
C GLU A 73 9.86 -4.89 10.73
N ARG A 74 8.60 -5.31 10.67
CA ARG A 74 8.23 -6.74 10.61
C ARG A 74 8.26 -7.32 9.20
N TYR A 75 8.38 -6.47 8.17
CA TYR A 75 8.32 -6.90 6.77
C TYR A 75 9.69 -6.85 6.12
N SER A 76 10.05 -7.94 5.43
CA SER A 76 11.13 -7.92 4.45
C SER A 76 10.62 -7.31 3.15
N LEU A 77 11.18 -6.16 2.75
CA LEU A 77 10.80 -5.46 1.52
C LEU A 77 11.14 -6.28 0.28
N LEU A 78 10.18 -6.36 -0.63
CA LEU A 78 10.39 -6.84 -1.99
C LEU A 78 11.00 -5.71 -2.80
N VAL A 79 12.28 -5.85 -3.12
CA VAL A 79 12.97 -5.00 -4.10
C VAL A 79 12.80 -5.62 -5.49
N PRO A 80 12.43 -4.83 -6.52
CA PRO A 80 12.48 -5.30 -7.90
C PRO A 80 13.90 -5.81 -8.21
N SER A 81 14.01 -6.95 -8.90
CA SER A 81 15.31 -7.38 -9.43
C SER A 81 15.81 -6.32 -10.40
N GLU A 82 17.09 -5.96 -10.31
CA GLU A 82 17.72 -4.94 -11.16
C GLU A 82 17.38 -5.19 -12.65
N GLY A 83 16.61 -4.28 -13.28
CA GLY A 83 16.34 -4.34 -14.72
C GLY A 83 14.95 -3.95 -15.21
N GLU A 84 13.93 -3.80 -14.36
CA GLU A 84 12.57 -3.42 -14.81
C GLU A 84 12.20 -1.98 -14.40
N PRO A 85 11.97 -1.05 -15.35
CA PRO A 85 11.43 0.26 -15.03
C PRO A 85 9.96 0.16 -14.57
N VAL A 86 9.60 0.92 -13.52
CA VAL A 86 8.28 0.96 -12.84
C VAL A 86 7.44 2.17 -13.25
#